data_AF-A0A2D3NCU2-F1
#
_entry.id   AF-A0A2D3NCU2-F1
#
_cell.length_a   1.000
_cell.length_b   1.000
_cell.length_c   1.000
_cell.angle_alpha   90.00
_cell.angle_beta   90.00
_cell.angle_gamma   90.00
#
_symmetry.space_group_name_H-M   'P 1'
#
loop_
_entity.id
_entity.type
_entity.pdbx_description
1 polymer ?
#
loop_
_entity_poly.entity_id
_entity_poly.type
_entity_poly.pdbx_seq_one_letter_code
_entity_poly.pdbx_strand_id
1 'polypeptide(L)'
;MNKIASLVQFVLELAASLKGLGIHLVRIAIFIIFIWIGGLKFWNYEAEGIVPFVANSPFMSFFYAKDAPEYKDYKLKEGEFDKVKNEWHEANNTYTFSHGLGLAIMSFGILTLLGIWFPKIGFVGTGLVIIMTFGTLSFLITTPEVWVPDLGSGEHGFPLLTGAGRLVIKDVCILASAVVVLSDCAQRILKKK
;
A
#
# COMPACT_ATOMS: atom_id res chain seq x y z
N MET A 1 -6.96 10.08 48.67
CA MET A 1 -6.50 9.30 47.49
C MET A 1 -5.03 9.60 47.25
N ASN A 2 -4.22 8.58 47.00
CA ASN A 2 -2.77 8.71 46.85
C ASN A 2 -2.44 9.56 45.60
N LYS A 3 -1.51 10.53 45.66
CA LYS A 3 -1.20 11.45 44.53
C LYS A 3 -0.84 10.67 43.25
N ILE A 4 -0.17 9.53 43.41
CA ILE A 4 0.19 8.61 42.32
C ILE A 4 -1.07 8.03 41.67
N ALA A 5 -2.07 7.61 42.44
CA ALA A 5 -3.31 7.05 41.92
C ALA A 5 -4.12 8.08 41.11
N SER A 6 -4.13 9.35 41.56
CA SER A 6 -4.77 10.44 40.82
C SER A 6 -4.08 10.72 39.48
N LEU A 7 -2.75 10.67 39.45
CA LEU A 7 -1.98 10.85 38.21
C LEU A 7 -2.24 9.71 37.22
N VAL A 8 -2.25 8.46 37.70
CA VAL A 8 -2.55 7.29 36.85
C VAL A 8 -3.95 7.41 36.26
N GLN A 9 -4.95 7.75 37.07
CA GLN A 9 -6.32 7.93 36.59
C GLN A 9 -6.42 9.01 35.50
N PHE A 10 -5.77 10.16 35.73
CA PHE A 10 -5.72 11.25 34.75
C PHE A 10 -5.10 10.80 33.42
N VAL A 11 -3.97 10.08 33.46
CA VAL A 11 -3.31 9.57 32.24
C VAL A 11 -4.20 8.58 31.50
N LEU A 12 -4.90 7.69 32.20
CA LEU A 12 -5.82 6.73 31.59
C LEU A 12 -7.01 7.41 30.92
N GLU A 13 -7.63 8.39 31.58
CA GLU A 13 -8.73 9.18 31.04
C GLU A 13 -8.31 9.97 29.79
N LEU A 14 -7.13 10.61 29.85
CA LEU A 14 -6.56 11.30 28.70
C LEU A 14 -6.33 10.34 27.54
N ALA A 15 -5.67 9.20 27.77
CA ALA A 15 -5.41 8.22 26.72
C ALA A 15 -6.70 7.67 26.08
N ALA A 16 -7.72 7.39 26.89
CA ALA A 16 -9.03 6.94 26.40
C ALA A 16 -9.73 7.99 25.54
N SER A 17 -9.59 9.28 25.88
CA SER A 17 -10.18 10.38 25.11
C SER A 17 -9.57 10.54 23.70
N LEU A 18 -8.34 10.07 23.48
CA LEU A 18 -7.62 10.20 22.20
C LEU A 18 -8.15 9.26 21.11
N LYS A 19 -9.04 8.31 21.41
CA LYS A 19 -9.54 7.34 20.43
C LYS A 19 -10.09 8.01 19.15
N GLY A 20 -10.90 9.06 19.30
CA GLY A 20 -11.48 9.79 18.16
C GLY A 20 -10.41 10.48 17.33
N LEU A 21 -9.44 11.13 17.99
CA LEU A 21 -8.29 11.74 17.32
C LEU A 21 -7.46 10.69 16.58
N GLY A 22 -7.20 9.55 17.20
CA GLY A 22 -6.46 8.43 16.61
C GLY A 22 -7.07 7.96 15.29
N ILE A 23 -8.39 7.84 15.20
CA ILE A 23 -9.08 7.46 13.96
C ILE A 23 -8.84 8.50 12.85
N HIS A 24 -8.87 9.79 13.18
CA HIS A 24 -8.57 10.84 12.20
C HIS A 24 -7.11 10.85 11.77
N LEU A 25 -6.18 10.63 12.71
CA LEU A 25 -4.76 10.47 12.39
C LEU A 25 -4.53 9.30 11.44
N VAL A 26 -5.25 8.18 11.62
CA VAL A 26 -5.18 7.04 10.70
C VAL A 26 -5.66 7.42 9.29
N ARG A 27 -6.76 8.18 9.15
CA ARG A 27 -7.23 8.68 7.84
C ARG A 27 -6.18 9.55 7.16
N ILE A 28 -5.55 10.45 7.92
CA ILE A 28 -4.50 11.34 7.42
C ILE A 28 -3.25 10.53 7.02
N ALA A 29 -2.86 9.54 7.83
CA ALA A 29 -1.72 8.68 7.54
C ALA A 29 -1.93 7.87 6.25
N ILE A 30 -3.11 7.24 6.08
CA ILE A 30 -3.47 6.54 4.83
C ILE A 30 -3.39 7.52 3.66
N PHE A 31 -3.97 8.71 3.78
CA PHE A 31 -3.93 9.73 2.72
C PHE A 31 -2.50 10.12 2.33
N ILE A 32 -1.65 10.45 3.30
CA ILE A 32 -0.26 10.86 3.05
C ILE A 32 0.47 9.74 2.32
N ILE A 33 0.38 8.51 2.82
CA ILE A 33 1.02 7.35 2.20
C ILE A 33 0.53 7.18 0.76
N PHE A 34 -0.78 7.23 0.52
CA PHE A 34 -1.39 6.95 -0.77
C PHE A 34 -1.10 8.04 -1.80
N ILE A 35 -1.11 9.32 -1.40
CA ILE A 35 -0.71 10.42 -2.28
C ILE A 35 0.76 10.30 -2.66
N TRP A 36 1.63 9.98 -1.70
CA TRP A 36 3.06 9.86 -1.99
C TRP A 36 3.35 8.67 -2.89
N ILE A 37 2.96 7.45 -2.49
CA ILE A 37 3.27 6.25 -3.29
C ILE A 37 2.54 6.26 -4.63
N GLY A 38 1.31 6.78 -4.68
CA GLY A 38 0.54 6.90 -5.93
C GLY A 38 1.13 7.95 -6.87
N GLY A 39 1.60 9.08 -6.32
CA GLY A 39 2.32 10.10 -7.08
C GLY A 39 3.67 9.60 -7.61
N LEU A 40 4.36 8.74 -6.87
CA LEU A 40 5.62 8.17 -7.33
C LEU A 40 5.43 7.25 -8.56
N LYS A 41 4.23 6.69 -8.80
CA LYS A 41 3.94 5.84 -9.97
C LYS A 41 3.99 6.52 -11.33
N PHE A 42 4.11 7.85 -11.36
CA PHE A 42 4.35 8.63 -12.58
C PHE A 42 5.84 8.78 -12.93
N TRP A 43 6.73 8.21 -12.12
CA TRP A 43 8.16 8.18 -12.40
C TRP A 43 8.57 6.79 -12.89
N ASN A 44 9.41 6.76 -13.92
CA ASN A 44 9.78 5.53 -14.62
C ASN A 44 10.36 4.47 -13.68
N TYR A 45 11.26 4.85 -12.77
CA TYR A 45 11.90 3.89 -11.85
C TYR A 45 10.89 3.15 -10.96
N GLU A 46 9.81 3.82 -10.53
CA GLU A 46 8.75 3.18 -9.73
C GLU A 46 7.84 2.28 -10.58
N ALA A 47 7.58 2.69 -11.82
CA ALA A 47 6.80 1.90 -12.77
C ALA A 47 7.55 0.61 -13.12
N GLU A 48 8.85 0.70 -13.36
CA GLU A 48 9.75 -0.42 -13.63
C GLU A 48 9.88 -1.32 -12.39
N GLY A 49 9.96 -0.71 -11.20
CA GLY A 49 10.05 -1.42 -9.93
C GLY A 49 8.85 -2.32 -9.61
N ILE A 50 7.66 -2.04 -10.16
CA ILE A 50 6.46 -2.87 -9.92
C ILE A 50 6.29 -4.03 -10.89
N VAL A 51 7.11 -4.12 -11.93
CA VAL A 51 6.98 -5.16 -12.96
C VAL A 51 6.96 -6.58 -12.39
N PRO A 52 7.85 -6.97 -11.45
CA PRO A 52 7.81 -8.33 -10.88
C PRO A 52 6.48 -8.65 -10.18
N PHE A 53 5.87 -7.67 -9.50
CA PHE A 53 4.61 -7.89 -8.79
C PHE A 53 3.44 -8.13 -9.75
N VAL A 54 3.37 -7.32 -10.80
CA VAL A 54 2.27 -7.38 -11.78
C VAL A 54 2.42 -8.61 -12.67
N ALA A 55 3.64 -8.88 -13.16
CA ALA A 55 3.93 -9.98 -14.07
C ALA A 55 3.66 -11.35 -13.44
N ASN A 56 3.92 -11.52 -12.14
CA ASN A 56 3.65 -12.77 -11.43
C ASN A 56 2.24 -12.84 -10.79
N SER A 57 1.40 -11.82 -10.98
CA SER A 57 0.05 -11.79 -10.37
C SER A 57 -1.00 -12.45 -11.25
N PRO A 58 -1.80 -13.40 -10.73
CA PRO A 58 -2.89 -14.02 -11.49
C PRO A 58 -4.03 -13.05 -11.83
N PHE A 59 -4.08 -11.88 -11.18
CA PHE A 59 -5.13 -10.88 -11.39
C PHE A 59 -4.68 -9.64 -12.14
N MET A 60 -3.38 -9.52 -12.46
CA MET A 60 -2.84 -8.32 -13.09
C MET A 60 -1.87 -8.60 -14.24
N SER A 61 -1.39 -9.83 -14.42
CA SER A 61 -0.43 -10.16 -15.49
C SER A 61 -0.96 -9.83 -16.89
N PHE A 62 -2.27 -9.91 -17.11
CA PHE A 62 -2.91 -9.60 -18.39
C PHE A 62 -2.86 -8.12 -18.79
N PHE A 63 -2.45 -7.21 -17.89
CA PHE A 63 -2.19 -5.81 -18.26
C PHE A 63 -0.84 -5.64 -18.98
N TYR A 64 0.05 -6.63 -18.87
CA TYR A 64 1.34 -6.64 -19.54
C TYR A 64 1.28 -7.38 -20.87
N ALA A 65 2.06 -6.88 -21.83
CA ALA A 65 2.13 -7.44 -23.17
C ALA A 65 3.25 -8.49 -23.34
N LYS A 66 4.16 -8.59 -22.37
CA LYS A 66 5.28 -9.54 -22.35
C LYS A 66 5.06 -10.58 -21.26
N ASP A 67 5.48 -11.80 -21.53
CA ASP A 67 5.32 -12.92 -20.61
C ASP A 67 6.41 -12.93 -19.53
N ALA A 68 6.02 -13.30 -18.31
CA ALA A 68 7.00 -13.65 -17.28
C ALA A 68 7.74 -14.95 -17.70
N PRO A 69 9.06 -15.07 -17.49
CA PRO A 69 9.92 -14.21 -16.66
C PRO A 69 10.80 -13.20 -17.44
N GLU A 70 10.43 -12.81 -18.67
CA GLU A 70 11.26 -11.97 -19.57
C GLU A 70 11.74 -10.67 -18.91
N TYR A 71 10.91 -10.06 -18.06
CA TYR A 71 11.22 -8.81 -17.35
C TYR A 71 12.52 -8.86 -16.51
N LYS A 72 13.03 -10.05 -16.18
CA LYS A 72 14.26 -10.19 -15.37
C LYS A 72 15.48 -9.61 -16.10
N ASP A 73 15.53 -9.74 -17.42
CA ASP A 73 16.63 -9.23 -18.26
C ASP A 73 16.56 -7.71 -18.45
N TYR A 74 15.35 -7.15 -18.29
CA TYR A 74 15.05 -5.74 -18.49
C TYR A 74 14.96 -4.94 -17.18
N LYS A 75 15.26 -5.56 -16.03
CA LYS A 75 15.26 -4.87 -14.74
C LYS A 75 16.30 -3.75 -14.71
N LEU A 76 15.88 -2.60 -14.22
CA LEU A 76 16.69 -1.41 -13.97
C LEU A 76 16.86 -1.18 -12.47
N LYS A 77 18.02 -0.64 -12.07
CA LYS A 77 18.22 -0.12 -10.72
C LYS A 77 17.54 1.24 -10.59
N GLU A 78 17.18 1.63 -9.37
CA GLU A 78 16.62 2.95 -9.11
C GLU A 78 17.59 4.05 -9.57
N GLY A 79 17.11 4.93 -10.46
CA GLY A 79 17.89 6.00 -11.06
C GLY A 79 18.77 5.59 -12.25
N GLU A 80 18.77 4.32 -12.64
CA GLU A 80 19.44 3.84 -13.87
C GLU A 80 18.54 4.09 -15.09
N PHE A 81 19.16 4.43 -16.22
CA PHE A 81 18.47 4.54 -17.51
C PHE A 81 19.23 3.74 -18.58
N ASP A 82 18.50 2.85 -19.25
CA ASP A 82 18.95 2.14 -20.44
C ASP A 82 17.85 2.25 -21.49
N LYS A 83 18.22 2.71 -22.68
CA LYS A 83 17.26 2.97 -23.76
C LYS A 83 16.54 1.71 -24.23
N VAL A 84 17.25 0.59 -24.37
CA VAL A 84 16.67 -0.68 -24.84
C VAL A 84 15.69 -1.22 -23.79
N LYS A 85 16.05 -1.13 -22.50
CA LYS A 85 15.17 -1.55 -21.42
C LYS A 85 13.94 -0.65 -21.29
N ASN A 86 14.12 0.65 -21.45
CA ASN A 86 13.02 1.60 -21.45
C ASN A 86 12.02 1.34 -22.59
N GLU A 87 12.50 1.14 -23.82
CA GLU A 87 11.64 0.76 -24.98
C GLU A 87 10.91 -0.57 -24.73
N TRP A 88 11.55 -1.53 -24.06
CA TRP A 88 10.89 -2.77 -23.64
C TRP A 88 9.75 -2.52 -22.64
N HIS A 89 9.95 -1.65 -21.65
CA HIS A 89 8.92 -1.28 -20.67
C HIS A 89 7.73 -0.54 -21.31
N GLU A 90 7.99 0.31 -22.30
CA GLU A 90 6.93 0.92 -23.13
C GLU A 90 6.13 -0.15 -23.86
N ALA A 91 6.81 -1.06 -24.56
CA ALA A 91 6.18 -2.16 -25.28
C ALA A 91 5.42 -3.13 -24.36
N ASN A 92 5.83 -3.25 -23.09
CA ASN A 92 5.19 -4.08 -22.09
C ASN A 92 3.95 -3.43 -21.43
N ASN A 93 3.60 -2.17 -21.76
CA ASN A 93 2.57 -1.37 -21.09
C ASN A 93 2.88 -1.03 -19.62
N THR A 94 4.15 -1.12 -19.19
CA THR A 94 4.56 -0.88 -17.80
C THR A 94 4.14 0.52 -17.31
N TYR A 95 4.42 1.57 -18.09
CA TYR A 95 4.12 2.95 -17.70
C TYR A 95 2.62 3.25 -17.67
N THR A 96 1.87 2.76 -18.67
CA THR A 96 0.41 2.93 -18.73
C THR A 96 -0.28 2.30 -17.53
N PHE A 97 0.10 1.06 -17.20
CA PHE A 97 -0.43 0.37 -16.01
C PHE A 97 -0.06 1.11 -14.73
N SER A 98 1.21 1.53 -14.60
CA SER A 98 1.69 2.26 -13.43
C SER A 98 0.94 3.57 -13.21
N HIS A 99 0.71 4.37 -14.26
CA HIS A 99 -0.06 5.62 -14.16
C HIS A 99 -1.51 5.36 -13.71
N GLY A 100 -2.17 4.35 -14.27
CA GLY A 100 -3.52 3.96 -13.87
C GLY A 100 -3.59 3.53 -12.41
N LEU A 101 -2.62 2.70 -11.97
CA LEU A 101 -2.49 2.29 -10.58
C LEU A 101 -2.23 3.48 -9.65
N GLY A 102 -1.36 4.42 -10.06
CA GLY A 102 -1.07 5.65 -9.34
C GLY A 102 -2.31 6.50 -9.09
N LEU A 103 -3.11 6.74 -10.14
CA LEU A 103 -4.39 7.44 -10.03
C LEU A 103 -5.36 6.73 -9.07
N ALA A 104 -5.47 5.41 -9.18
CA ALA A 104 -6.34 4.62 -8.32
C ALA A 104 -5.94 4.75 -6.85
N ILE A 105 -4.65 4.56 -6.52
CA ILE A 105 -4.14 4.70 -5.15
C ILE A 105 -4.42 6.11 -4.62
N MET A 106 -4.05 7.17 -5.36
CA MET A 106 -4.31 8.54 -4.89
C MET A 106 -5.80 8.79 -4.63
N SER A 107 -6.68 8.29 -5.51
CA SER A 107 -8.13 8.42 -5.34
C SER A 107 -8.63 7.76 -4.05
N PHE A 108 -8.14 6.57 -3.71
CA PHE A 108 -8.55 5.85 -2.50
C PHE A 108 -8.10 6.60 -1.23
N GLY A 109 -6.89 7.17 -1.27
CA GLY A 109 -6.37 8.03 -0.20
C GLY A 109 -7.24 9.27 0.01
N ILE A 110 -7.60 9.97 -1.07
CA ILE A 110 -8.46 11.16 -1.04
C ILE A 110 -9.85 10.81 -0.47
N LEU A 111 -10.49 9.75 -0.97
CA LEU A 111 -11.80 9.31 -0.50
C LEU A 111 -11.78 8.98 1.00
N THR A 112 -10.72 8.32 1.47
CA THR A 112 -10.52 7.98 2.89
C THR A 112 -10.40 9.23 3.76
N LEU A 113 -9.65 10.25 3.31
CA LEU A 113 -9.51 11.54 3.99
C LEU A 113 -10.84 12.29 4.05
N LEU A 114 -11.57 12.36 2.93
CA LEU A 114 -12.88 13.01 2.86
C LEU A 114 -13.89 12.38 3.84
N GLY A 115 -13.65 11.14 4.27
CA GLY A 115 -14.37 10.48 5.36
C GLY A 115 -14.40 11.21 6.71
N ILE A 116 -13.48 12.16 6.93
CA ILE A 116 -13.54 13.06 8.09
C ILE A 116 -14.87 13.82 8.09
N TRP A 117 -15.25 14.40 6.95
CA TRP A 117 -16.48 15.21 6.81
C TRP A 117 -17.66 14.39 6.29
N PHE A 118 -17.41 13.45 5.39
CA PHE A 118 -18.44 12.70 4.66
C PHE A 118 -18.31 11.20 4.91
N PRO A 119 -18.96 10.64 5.96
CA PRO A 119 -18.80 9.23 6.35
C PRO A 119 -19.08 8.23 5.23
N LYS A 120 -20.04 8.50 4.34
CA LYS A 120 -20.36 7.62 3.19
C LYS A 120 -19.21 7.54 2.19
N ILE A 121 -18.59 8.67 1.87
CA ILE A 121 -17.42 8.73 0.96
C ILE A 121 -16.23 8.02 1.61
N GLY A 122 -15.99 8.30 2.88
CA GLY A 122 -14.96 7.62 3.67
C GLY A 122 -15.15 6.12 3.72
N PHE A 123 -16.39 5.64 3.86
CA PHE A 123 -16.71 4.21 3.87
C PHE A 123 -16.31 3.53 2.55
N VAL A 124 -16.69 4.14 1.42
CA VAL A 124 -16.30 3.64 0.09
C VAL A 124 -14.78 3.67 -0.09
N GLY A 125 -14.14 4.80 0.19
CA GLY A 125 -12.70 4.96 0.06
C GLY A 125 -11.92 3.93 0.89
N THR A 126 -12.33 3.72 2.14
CA THR A 126 -11.67 2.77 3.03
C THR A 126 -11.92 1.32 2.61
N GLY A 127 -13.10 1.01 2.06
CA GLY A 127 -13.38 -0.29 1.46
C GLY A 127 -12.46 -0.59 0.27
N LEU A 128 -12.20 0.40 -0.59
CA LEU A 128 -11.27 0.27 -1.71
C LEU A 128 -9.82 0.09 -1.24
N VAL A 129 -9.41 0.79 -0.17
CA VAL A 129 -8.10 0.58 0.49
C VAL A 129 -7.96 -0.89 0.92
N ILE A 130 -8.98 -1.45 1.59
CA ILE A 130 -8.95 -2.85 2.05
C ILE A 130 -8.78 -3.82 0.87
N ILE A 131 -9.57 -3.65 -0.19
CA ILE A 131 -9.50 -4.51 -1.39
C ILE A 131 -8.10 -4.44 -2.02
N MET A 132 -7.57 -3.22 -2.20
CA MET A 132 -6.24 -3.02 -2.77
C MET A 132 -5.16 -3.67 -1.90
N THR A 133 -5.24 -3.52 -0.57
CA THR A 133 -4.27 -4.11 0.36
C THR A 133 -4.28 -5.64 0.35
N PHE A 134 -5.43 -6.29 0.11
CA PHE A 134 -5.43 -7.73 -0.14
C PHE A 134 -4.67 -8.09 -1.41
N GLY A 135 -4.83 -7.28 -2.47
CA GLY A 135 -4.05 -7.39 -3.69
C GLY A 135 -2.55 -7.28 -3.43
N THR A 136 -2.10 -6.26 -2.69
CA THR A 136 -0.68 -6.08 -2.40
C THR A 136 -0.12 -7.18 -1.51
N LEU A 137 -0.81 -7.56 -0.43
CA LEU A 137 -0.35 -8.64 0.46
C LEU A 137 -0.27 -10.00 -0.25
N SER A 138 -1.08 -10.22 -1.29
CA SER A 138 -0.97 -11.43 -2.12
C SER A 138 0.40 -11.57 -2.80
N PHE A 139 1.14 -10.47 -3.02
CA PHE A 139 2.48 -10.50 -3.61
C PHE A 139 3.52 -11.22 -2.75
N LEU A 140 3.32 -11.33 -1.44
CA LEU A 140 4.19 -12.15 -0.58
C LEU A 140 4.15 -13.63 -0.98
N ILE A 141 3.06 -14.06 -1.62
CA ILE A 141 2.86 -15.44 -2.08
C ILE A 141 3.15 -15.54 -3.58
N THR A 142 2.68 -14.59 -4.38
CA THR A 142 2.73 -14.69 -5.85
C THR A 142 4.04 -14.20 -6.45
N THR A 143 4.84 -13.40 -5.76
CA THR A 143 6.06 -12.78 -6.30
C THR A 143 7.32 -13.30 -5.59
N PRO A 144 8.11 -14.20 -6.20
CA PRO A 144 9.31 -14.75 -5.57
C PRO A 144 10.34 -13.70 -5.15
N GLU A 145 10.43 -12.58 -5.87
CA GLU A 145 11.38 -11.48 -5.64
C GLU A 145 11.22 -10.77 -4.29
N VAL A 146 10.13 -11.03 -3.55
CA VAL A 146 9.95 -10.54 -2.18
C VAL A 146 10.83 -11.27 -1.16
N TRP A 147 11.27 -12.49 -1.49
CA TRP A 147 12.14 -13.31 -0.65
C TRP A 147 13.60 -13.18 -1.09
N VAL A 148 14.54 -13.23 -0.15
CA VAL A 148 15.97 -13.09 -0.49
C VAL A 148 16.39 -14.25 -1.39
N PRO A 149 16.93 -13.98 -2.61
CA PRO A 149 17.34 -15.04 -3.52
C PRO A 149 18.64 -15.71 -3.04
N ASP A 150 18.82 -16.99 -3.39
CA ASP A 150 20.07 -17.70 -3.12
C ASP A 150 21.15 -17.26 -4.11
N LEU A 151 22.00 -16.33 -3.67
CA LEU A 151 23.14 -15.79 -4.42
C LEU A 151 24.48 -16.19 -3.77
N GLY A 152 24.49 -17.22 -2.91
CA GLY A 152 25.72 -17.74 -2.28
C GLY A 152 26.12 -17.12 -0.94
N SER A 153 25.30 -16.25 -0.34
CA SER A 153 25.52 -15.72 1.01
C SER A 153 25.15 -16.70 2.13
N GLY A 154 24.37 -17.74 1.83
CA GLY A 154 23.76 -18.63 2.81
C GLY A 154 22.53 -18.03 3.53
N GLU A 155 22.19 -16.77 3.26
CA GLU A 155 21.02 -16.07 3.82
C GLU A 155 19.97 -15.89 2.71
N HIS A 156 19.10 -16.88 2.52
CA HIS A 156 18.10 -16.85 1.45
C HIS A 156 16.79 -17.54 1.83
N GLY A 157 15.75 -17.31 1.01
CA GLY A 157 14.44 -17.93 1.15
C GLY A 157 13.57 -17.37 2.26
N PHE A 158 12.44 -18.02 2.51
CA PHE A 158 11.53 -17.66 3.60
C PHE A 158 12.20 -17.93 4.97
N PRO A 159 12.12 -17.01 5.95
CA PRO A 159 11.30 -15.80 6.02
C PRO A 159 12.04 -14.47 5.71
N LEU A 160 13.19 -14.52 5.01
CA LEU A 160 14.03 -13.35 4.77
C LEU A 160 13.47 -12.48 3.63
N LEU A 161 13.23 -11.19 3.92
CA LEU A 161 12.61 -10.25 2.98
C LEU A 161 13.63 -9.36 2.26
N THR A 162 13.48 -9.23 0.95
CA THR A 162 14.14 -8.19 0.16
C THR A 162 13.54 -6.81 0.44
N GLY A 163 14.10 -5.76 -0.18
CA GLY A 163 13.47 -4.43 -0.17
C GLY A 163 12.01 -4.47 -0.64
N ALA A 164 11.74 -5.21 -1.73
CA ALA A 164 10.40 -5.43 -2.27
C ALA A 164 9.47 -6.11 -1.25
N GLY A 165 9.93 -7.17 -0.57
CA GLY A 165 9.14 -7.85 0.45
C GLY A 165 8.81 -6.96 1.66
N ARG A 166 9.77 -6.13 2.09
CA ARG A 166 9.55 -5.14 3.17
C ARG A 166 8.55 -4.06 2.78
N LEU A 167 8.52 -3.67 1.50
CA LEU A 167 7.54 -2.73 0.98
C LEU A 167 6.13 -3.31 0.99
N VAL A 168 5.95 -4.63 0.85
CA VAL A 168 4.63 -5.27 0.87
C VAL A 168 4.15 -5.54 2.30
N ILE A 169 5.02 -6.07 3.17
CA ILE A 169 4.59 -6.50 4.51
C ILE A 169 4.09 -5.35 5.39
N LYS A 170 4.55 -4.12 5.16
CA LYS A 170 4.07 -2.93 5.88
C LYS A 170 2.58 -2.70 5.69
N ASP A 171 1.99 -3.19 4.59
CA ASP A 171 0.60 -2.98 4.27
C ASP A 171 -0.35 -3.71 5.24
N VAL A 172 0.15 -4.66 6.04
CA VAL A 172 -0.61 -5.24 7.17
C VAL A 172 -1.11 -4.14 8.12
N CYS A 173 -0.29 -3.11 8.37
CA CYS A 173 -0.68 -1.98 9.21
C CYS A 173 -1.77 -1.11 8.53
N ILE A 174 -1.69 -0.96 7.20
CA ILE A 174 -2.68 -0.22 6.41
C ILE A 174 -4.03 -0.94 6.43
N LEU A 175 -4.02 -2.28 6.33
CA LEU A 175 -5.23 -3.09 6.42
C LEU A 175 -5.93 -2.91 7.78
N ALA A 176 -5.18 -3.07 8.87
CA ALA A 176 -5.71 -2.92 10.22
C ALA A 176 -6.28 -1.49 10.44
N SER A 177 -5.54 -0.49 9.99
CA SER A 177 -5.92 0.91 10.00
C SER A 177 -7.22 1.16 9.22
N ALA A 178 -7.34 0.59 8.03
CA ALA A 178 -8.52 0.73 7.19
C ALA A 178 -9.75 0.08 7.86
N VAL A 179 -9.61 -1.08 8.51
CA VAL A 179 -10.73 -1.70 9.25
C VAL A 179 -11.27 -0.78 10.36
N VAL A 180 -10.39 -0.12 11.12
CA VAL A 180 -10.78 0.84 12.17
C VAL A 180 -11.55 2.02 11.57
N VAL A 181 -11.04 2.58 10.48
CA VAL A 181 -11.63 3.73 9.78
C VAL A 181 -12.97 3.38 9.13
N LEU A 182 -13.10 2.18 8.56
CA LEU A 182 -14.33 1.66 7.97
C LEU A 182 -15.42 1.51 9.04
N SER A 183 -15.05 0.95 10.20
CA SER A 183 -15.94 0.78 11.35
C SER A 183 -16.46 2.13 11.87
N ASP A 184 -15.56 3.13 12.04
CA ASP A 184 -15.95 4.49 12.40
C ASP A 184 -16.93 5.11 11.40
N CYS A 185 -16.64 5.01 10.10
CA CYS A 185 -17.55 5.47 9.05
C CYS A 185 -18.93 4.82 9.18
N ALA A 186 -18.99 3.49 9.32
CA ALA A 186 -20.23 2.73 9.45
C ALA A 186 -21.04 3.17 10.67
N GLN A 187 -20.41 3.32 11.83
CA GLN A 187 -21.06 3.80 13.05
C GLN A 187 -21.65 5.19 12.86
N ARG A 188 -20.91 6.11 12.24
CA ARG A 188 -21.37 7.48 11.97
C ARG A 188 -22.50 7.54 10.94
N ILE A 189 -22.53 6.61 9.98
CA ILE A 189 -23.64 6.46 9.02
C ILE A 189 -24.90 5.94 9.73
N LEU A 190 -24.76 4.91 10.57
CA LEU A 190 -25.88 4.30 11.28
C LEU A 190 -26.51 5.23 12.33
N LYS A 191 -25.71 6.05 13.02
CA LYS A 191 -26.20 7.05 13.99
C LYS A 191 -26.94 8.24 13.36
N LYS A 192 -26.78 8.45 12.05
CA LYS A 192 -27.44 9.54 11.30
C LYS A 192 -28.74 9.08 10.62
N LYS A 193 -29.09 7.79 10.72
CA LYS A 193 -30.44 7.30 10.42
C LYS A 193 -31.32 7.51 11.65
#